data_AF-S9QVT8-F1
#
_entry.id   AF-S9QVT8-F1
#
_cell.length_a   1.000
_cell.length_b   1.000
_cell.length_c   1.000
_cell.angle_alpha   90.00
_cell.angle_beta   90.00
_cell.angle_gamma   90.00
#
_symmetry.space_group_name_H-M   'P 1'
#
loop_
_entity.id
_entity.type
_entity.pdbx_description
1 polymer ?
#
loop_
_entity_poly.entity_id
_entity_poly.type
_entity_poly.pdbx_seq_one_letter_code
_entity_poly.pdbx_strand_id
1 'polypeptide(L)'
;MELFSWQVFCVAVPAVIFAGVSKAGFGSGAAFASATILALVLEPGAALGVMLPLLMLIDAGSLPAYWRRWAWPEARVLLLGSLPGTLLGAWFYAGADPDAIRLLIGAISVGFVTWQLAQKVGLAGLTARRFGTVAGGLAGAGLGFTSFISHAGGPVAAVFLLGRGLDKTRYQATTVLVFWAVNLLKAGLYGAMGVFTLQTFAFDLALAPFALLGTWLGVRAHRAVPERAFFALTYVLLAVTGGKLILDAVT
;
A
#
# COMPACT_ATOMS: atom_id res chain seq x y z
N MET A 1 8.99 17.77 -14.50
CA MET A 1 7.66 18.41 -14.41
C MET A 1 7.55 19.10 -13.06
N GLU A 2 6.94 20.28 -12.97
CA GLU A 2 6.71 20.93 -11.68
C GLU A 2 5.64 20.16 -10.89
N LEU A 3 5.95 19.79 -9.64
CA LEU A 3 5.03 19.09 -8.74
C LEU A 3 3.69 19.83 -8.58
N PHE A 4 3.71 21.15 -8.71
CA PHE A 4 2.52 22.01 -8.55
C PHE A 4 1.75 22.27 -9.85
N SER A 5 2.09 21.58 -10.94
CA SER A 5 1.34 21.70 -12.19
C SER A 5 -0.09 21.15 -12.06
N TRP A 6 -1.02 21.76 -12.80
CA TRP A 6 -2.44 21.36 -12.82
C TRP A 6 -2.63 19.88 -13.16
N GLN A 7 -1.85 19.37 -14.12
CA GLN A 7 -1.88 17.99 -14.56
C GLN A 7 -1.51 17.02 -13.42
N VAL A 8 -0.47 17.34 -12.64
CA VAL A 8 -0.04 16.52 -11.49
C VAL A 8 -1.12 16.53 -10.41
N PHE A 9 -1.74 17.68 -10.12
CA PHE A 9 -2.85 17.75 -9.15
C PHE A 9 -4.08 16.95 -9.58
N CYS A 10 -4.46 16.99 -10.86
CA CYS A 10 -5.58 16.21 -11.41
C CYS A 10 -5.40 14.70 -11.23
N VAL A 11 -4.15 14.22 -11.19
CA VAL A 11 -3.84 12.81 -10.96
C VAL A 11 -3.65 12.52 -9.47
N ALA A 12 -2.94 13.39 -8.75
CA ALA A 12 -2.58 13.16 -7.36
C ALA A 12 -3.76 13.22 -6.41
N VAL A 13 -4.68 14.18 -6.58
CA VAL A 13 -5.84 14.34 -5.68
C VAL A 13 -6.73 13.10 -5.68
N PRO A 14 -7.19 12.57 -6.83
CA PRO A 14 -7.97 11.33 -6.85
C PRO A 14 -7.20 10.13 -6.29
N ALA A 15 -5.91 10.01 -6.61
CA ALA A 15 -5.07 8.91 -6.11
C ALA A 15 -4.93 8.93 -4.58
N VAL A 16 -4.76 10.12 -3.97
CA VAL A 16 -4.65 10.30 -2.52
C VAL A 16 -5.99 10.05 -1.82
N ILE A 17 -7.10 10.53 -2.38
CA ILE A 17 -8.44 10.22 -1.85
C ILE A 17 -8.67 8.70 -1.91
N PHE A 18 -8.34 8.07 -3.03
CA PHE A 18 -8.43 6.62 -3.19
C PHE A 18 -7.57 5.87 -2.16
N ALA A 19 -6.33 6.33 -1.91
CA ALA A 19 -5.48 5.76 -0.88
C ALA A 19 -6.14 5.84 0.50
N GLY A 20 -6.69 7.01 0.86
CA GLY A 20 -7.43 7.23 2.10
C GLY A 20 -8.61 6.29 2.25
N VAL A 21 -9.47 6.20 1.22
CA VAL A 21 -10.64 5.32 1.21
C VAL A 21 -10.22 3.86 1.35
N SER A 22 -9.22 3.42 0.57
CA SER A 22 -8.71 2.06 0.58
C SER A 22 -8.18 1.65 1.95
N LYS A 23 -7.30 2.49 2.50
CA LYS A 23 -6.56 2.16 3.71
C LYS A 23 -7.45 2.20 4.94
N ALA A 24 -8.29 3.23 5.03
CA ALA A 24 -9.17 3.44 6.17
C ALA A 24 -10.42 2.55 6.16
N GLY A 25 -10.86 2.09 4.97
CA GLY A 25 -12.12 1.36 4.81
C GLY A 25 -12.01 -0.09 4.35
N PHE A 26 -10.94 -0.48 3.65
CA PHE A 26 -10.86 -1.77 2.92
C PHE A 26 -9.54 -2.51 3.15
N GLY A 27 -8.93 -2.31 4.31
CA GLY A 27 -7.81 -3.08 4.85
C GLY A 27 -6.53 -2.98 4.04
N SER A 28 -6.29 -1.80 3.45
CA SER A 28 -5.04 -1.42 2.79
C SER A 28 -4.63 -2.25 1.56
N GLY A 29 -5.39 -3.28 1.17
CA GLY A 29 -5.00 -4.22 0.11
C GLY A 29 -4.80 -3.56 -1.25
N ALA A 30 -5.46 -2.43 -1.48
CA ALA A 30 -5.46 -1.70 -2.74
C ALA A 30 -4.73 -0.35 -2.66
N ALA A 31 -4.37 0.13 -1.47
CA ALA A 31 -3.94 1.51 -1.24
C ALA A 31 -2.68 1.88 -2.05
N PHE A 32 -1.83 0.89 -2.33
CA PHE A 32 -0.60 1.05 -3.11
C PHE A 32 -0.84 1.47 -4.57
N ALA A 33 -2.04 1.25 -5.12
CA ALA A 33 -2.37 1.72 -6.47
C ALA A 33 -2.21 3.24 -6.62
N SER A 34 -2.37 3.99 -5.53
CA SER A 34 -2.11 5.43 -5.53
C SER A 34 -0.66 5.78 -5.90
N ALA A 35 0.32 5.06 -5.36
CA ALA A 35 1.73 5.24 -5.72
C ALA A 35 1.98 4.85 -7.19
N THR A 36 1.39 3.74 -7.65
CA THR A 36 1.44 3.31 -9.05
C THR A 36 0.86 4.36 -10.01
N ILE A 37 -0.25 5.01 -9.62
CA ILE A 37 -0.89 6.09 -10.39
C ILE A 37 -0.01 7.34 -10.42
N LEU A 38 0.57 7.75 -9.28
CA LEU A 38 1.47 8.91 -9.23
C LEU A 38 2.75 8.68 -10.06
N ALA A 39 3.27 7.45 -10.09
CA ALA A 39 4.44 7.08 -10.89
C ALA A 39 4.21 7.18 -12.42
N LEU A 40 2.97 7.44 -12.86
CA LEU A 40 2.68 7.76 -14.26
C LEU A 40 3.11 9.18 -14.66
N VAL A 41 3.12 10.10 -13.70
CA VAL A 41 3.38 11.54 -13.91
C VAL A 41 4.59 12.06 -13.13
N LEU A 42 5.08 11.29 -12.15
CA LEU A 42 6.27 11.56 -11.37
C LEU A 42 7.30 10.44 -11.56
N GLU A 43 8.57 10.74 -11.29
CA GLU A 43 9.57 9.69 -11.14
C GLU A 43 9.20 8.74 -9.99
N PRO A 44 9.52 7.43 -10.07
CA PRO A 44 9.12 6.45 -9.07
C PRO A 44 9.52 6.84 -7.64
N GLY A 45 10.75 7.33 -7.45
CA GLY A 45 11.22 7.78 -6.13
C GLY A 45 10.43 8.96 -5.58
N ALA A 46 10.08 9.94 -6.42
CA ALA A 46 9.25 11.07 -6.03
C ALA A 46 7.81 10.64 -5.70
N ALA A 47 7.22 9.73 -6.48
CA ALA A 47 5.89 9.18 -6.21
C ALA A 47 5.84 8.46 -4.84
N LEU A 48 6.87 7.66 -4.52
CA LEU A 48 6.99 7.00 -3.22
C LEU A 48 7.23 8.02 -2.09
N GLY A 49 8.07 9.02 -2.34
CA GLY A 49 8.38 10.09 -1.39
C GLY A 49 7.16 10.92 -1.00
N VAL A 50 6.31 11.28 -1.97
CA VAL A 50 5.03 11.99 -1.75
C VAL A 50 4.01 11.10 -1.06
N MET A 51 3.87 9.85 -1.48
CA MET A 51 2.84 8.98 -0.91
C MET A 51 3.13 8.57 0.54
N LEU A 52 4.39 8.39 0.96
CA LEU A 52 4.67 7.85 2.29
C LEU A 52 4.16 8.76 3.44
N PRO A 53 4.43 10.08 3.48
CA PRO A 53 3.88 10.98 4.50
C PRO A 53 2.36 11.03 4.49
N LEU A 54 1.74 11.05 3.31
CA LEU A 54 0.28 11.01 3.16
C LEU A 54 -0.31 9.70 3.67
N LEU A 55 0.33 8.56 3.39
CA LEU A 55 -0.07 7.25 3.90
C LEU A 55 0.04 7.18 5.43
N MET A 56 1.07 7.80 6.03
CA MET A 56 1.21 7.92 7.48
C MET A 56 0.13 8.80 8.09
N LEU A 57 -0.25 9.90 7.42
CA LEU A 57 -1.35 10.75 7.84
C LEU A 57 -2.69 10.00 7.80
N ILE A 58 -2.93 9.22 6.75
CA ILE A 58 -4.10 8.34 6.62
C ILE A 58 -4.12 7.30 7.75
N ASP A 59 -2.98 6.70 8.08
CA ASP A 59 -2.86 5.74 9.19
C ASP A 59 -3.24 6.41 10.52
N ALA A 60 -2.66 7.59 10.79
CA ALA A 60 -2.93 8.37 12.00
C ALA A 60 -4.41 8.77 12.10
N GLY A 61 -5.02 9.20 11.00
CA GLY A 61 -6.45 9.52 10.94
C GLY A 61 -7.37 8.30 11.07
N SER A 62 -6.89 7.11 10.69
CA SER A 62 -7.66 5.86 10.78
C SER A 62 -7.60 5.22 12.17
N LEU A 63 -6.49 5.36 12.88
CA LEU A 63 -6.24 4.72 14.17
C LEU A 63 -7.38 4.91 15.21
N PRO A 64 -7.93 6.13 15.41
CA PRO A 64 -9.00 6.33 16.39
C PRO A 64 -10.24 5.46 16.15
N ALA A 65 -10.61 5.21 14.89
CA ALA A 65 -11.79 4.41 14.55
C ALA A 65 -11.62 2.91 14.88
N TYR A 66 -10.36 2.44 14.96
CA TYR A 66 -10.00 1.03 15.10
C TYR A 66 -9.17 0.73 16.36
N TRP A 67 -9.05 1.71 17.26
CA TRP A 67 -8.19 1.63 18.43
C TRP A 67 -8.51 0.41 19.31
N ARG A 68 -7.48 -0.39 19.64
CA ARG A 68 -7.56 -1.62 20.45
C ARG A 68 -8.48 -2.72 19.88
N ARG A 69 -8.84 -2.65 18.59
CA ARG A 69 -9.65 -3.69 17.92
C ARG A 69 -8.82 -4.68 17.09
N TRP A 70 -7.50 -4.52 17.07
CA TRP A 70 -6.58 -5.36 16.29
C TRP A 70 -6.36 -6.74 16.92
N ALA A 71 -6.00 -7.70 16.07
CA ALA A 71 -5.57 -9.02 16.48
C ALA A 71 -4.05 -8.98 16.75
N TRP A 72 -3.68 -8.79 18.02
CA TRP A 72 -2.28 -8.57 18.41
C TRP A 72 -1.33 -9.73 18.05
N PRO A 73 -1.69 -11.01 18.21
CA PRO A 73 -0.80 -12.11 17.82
C PRO A 73 -0.40 -12.06 16.34
N GLU A 74 -1.37 -11.81 15.46
CA GLU A 74 -1.17 -11.68 14.01
C GLU A 74 -0.38 -10.41 13.68
N ALA A 75 -0.71 -9.28 14.30
CA ALA A 75 0.00 -8.02 14.12
C ALA A 75 1.48 -8.18 14.49
N ARG A 76 1.79 -8.76 15.65
CA ARG A 76 3.15 -8.94 16.14
C ARG A 76 3.99 -9.78 15.19
N VAL A 77 3.44 -10.87 14.66
CA VAL A 77 4.17 -11.75 13.74
C VAL A 77 4.48 -11.03 12.43
N LEU A 78 3.52 -10.29 11.87
CA LEU A 78 3.75 -9.47 10.68
C LEU A 78 4.77 -8.36 10.93
N LEU A 79 4.70 -7.67 12.07
CA LEU A 79 5.62 -6.59 12.42
C LEU A 79 7.05 -7.08 12.60
N LEU A 80 7.25 -8.22 13.27
CA LEU A 80 8.59 -8.78 13.45
C LEU A 80 9.15 -9.30 12.12
N GLY A 81 8.31 -9.95 11.30
CA GLY A 81 8.72 -10.41 9.98
C GLY A 81 8.99 -9.26 9.01
N SER A 82 8.28 -8.12 9.13
CA SER A 82 8.46 -6.99 8.22
C SER A 82 9.75 -6.25 8.43
N LEU A 83 10.40 -6.32 9.60
CA LEU A 83 11.71 -5.71 9.83
C LEU A 83 12.77 -6.18 8.80
N PRO A 84 13.13 -7.49 8.72
CA PRO A 84 14.12 -7.94 7.73
C PRO A 84 13.65 -7.73 6.29
N GLY A 85 12.35 -7.85 6.02
CA GLY A 85 11.79 -7.58 4.69
C GLY A 85 11.96 -6.13 4.25
N THR A 86 11.69 -5.18 5.14
CA THR A 86 11.81 -3.75 4.89
C THR A 86 13.28 -3.36 4.70
N LEU A 87 14.18 -3.92 5.50
CA LEU A 87 15.62 -3.70 5.36
C LEU A 87 16.16 -4.29 4.04
N LEU A 88 15.70 -5.47 3.65
CA LEU A 88 16.05 -6.06 2.35
C LEU A 88 15.51 -5.20 1.19
N GLY A 89 14.29 -4.69 1.31
CA GLY A 89 13.70 -3.78 0.32
C GLY A 89 14.49 -2.47 0.22
N ALA A 90 14.96 -1.95 1.35
CA ALA A 90 15.82 -0.77 1.42
C ALA A 90 17.17 -0.99 0.75
N TRP A 91 17.83 -2.11 1.05
CA TRP A 91 19.08 -2.49 0.39
C TRP A 91 18.91 -2.63 -1.12
N PHE A 92 17.84 -3.31 -1.57
CA PHE A 92 17.54 -3.46 -2.99
C PHE A 92 17.28 -2.10 -3.67
N TYR A 93 16.43 -1.28 -3.06
CA TYR A 93 16.06 0.04 -3.59
C TYR A 93 17.26 0.97 -3.75
N ALA A 94 18.22 0.92 -2.81
CA ALA A 94 19.42 1.75 -2.87
C ALA A 94 20.37 1.41 -4.05
N GLY A 95 20.31 0.18 -4.56
CA GLY A 95 21.11 -0.28 -5.70
C GLY A 95 20.35 -0.38 -7.02
N ALA A 96 19.03 -0.12 -7.02
CA ALA A 96 18.17 -0.27 -8.18
C ALA A 96 18.12 1.03 -9.00
N ASP A 97 18.21 0.92 -10.32
CA ASP A 97 17.92 2.04 -11.20
C ASP A 97 16.40 2.35 -11.25
N PRO A 98 15.99 3.54 -11.74
CA PRO A 98 14.58 3.92 -11.79
C PRO A 98 13.70 2.98 -12.61
N ASP A 99 14.23 2.36 -13.66
CA ASP A 99 13.47 1.46 -14.54
C ASP A 99 13.24 0.11 -13.88
N ALA A 100 14.22 -0.40 -13.12
CA ALA A 100 14.07 -1.58 -12.28
C ALA A 100 12.99 -1.36 -11.20
N ILE A 101 12.97 -0.17 -10.56
CA ILE A 101 11.92 0.19 -9.60
C ILE A 101 10.56 0.25 -10.29
N ARG A 102 10.47 0.90 -11.45
CA ARG A 102 9.24 1.03 -12.24
C ARG A 102 8.71 -0.35 -12.67
N LEU A 103 9.58 -1.21 -13.19
CA LEU A 103 9.26 -2.59 -13.57
C LEU A 103 8.73 -3.38 -12.38
N LEU A 104 9.36 -3.25 -11.21
CA LEU A 104 8.97 -4.00 -10.02
C LEU A 104 7.62 -3.52 -9.45
N ILE A 105 7.36 -2.21 -9.43
CA ILE A 105 6.05 -1.65 -9.09
C ILE A 105 4.98 -2.19 -10.05
N GLY A 106 5.27 -2.19 -11.36
CA GLY A 106 4.37 -2.70 -12.38
C GLY A 106 4.10 -4.19 -12.24
N ALA A 107 5.15 -5.00 -12.04
CA ALA A 107 5.07 -6.44 -11.86
C ALA A 107 4.27 -6.83 -10.62
N ILE A 108 4.47 -6.13 -9.49
CA ILE A 108 3.68 -6.37 -8.26
C ILE A 108 2.21 -6.00 -8.49
N SER A 109 1.94 -4.89 -9.20
CA SER A 109 0.58 -4.45 -9.52
C SER A 109 -0.17 -5.47 -10.38
N VAL A 110 0.42 -5.90 -11.50
CA VAL A 110 -0.18 -6.90 -12.40
C VAL A 110 -0.25 -8.27 -11.71
N GLY A 111 0.81 -8.68 -11.02
CA GLY A 111 0.86 -9.94 -10.27
C GLY A 111 -0.24 -10.04 -9.22
N PHE A 112 -0.52 -8.96 -8.50
CA PHE A 112 -1.64 -8.92 -7.54
C PHE A 112 -2.99 -9.10 -8.22
N VAL A 113 -3.24 -8.42 -9.35
CA VAL A 113 -4.51 -8.56 -10.10
C VAL A 113 -4.67 -9.99 -10.61
N THR A 114 -3.62 -10.56 -11.21
CA THR A 114 -3.62 -11.95 -11.71
C THR A 114 -3.87 -12.95 -10.58
N TRP A 115 -3.21 -12.78 -9.43
CA TRP A 115 -3.42 -13.60 -8.25
C TRP A 115 -4.88 -13.54 -7.76
N GLN A 116 -5.46 -12.34 -7.68
CA GLN A 116 -6.85 -12.16 -7.24
C GLN A 116 -7.85 -12.79 -8.21
N LEU A 117 -7.61 -12.70 -9.52
CA LEU A 117 -8.42 -13.39 -10.52
C LEU A 117 -8.32 -14.91 -10.37
N ALA A 118 -7.10 -15.44 -10.19
CA ALA A 118 -6.87 -16.86 -9.97
C ALA A 118 -7.58 -17.39 -8.71
N GLN A 119 -7.64 -16.59 -7.63
CA GLN A 119 -8.44 -16.94 -6.44
C GLN A 119 -9.93 -17.03 -6.74
N LYS A 120 -10.48 -16.05 -7.47
CA LYS A 120 -11.91 -16.01 -7.81
C LYS A 120 -12.36 -17.19 -8.66
N VAL A 121 -11.51 -17.68 -9.57
CA VAL A 121 -11.81 -18.84 -10.42
C VAL A 121 -11.39 -20.18 -9.78
N GLY A 122 -10.99 -20.17 -8.52
CA GLY A 122 -10.64 -21.39 -7.75
C GLY A 122 -9.28 -22.01 -8.09
N LEU A 123 -8.45 -21.36 -8.92
CA LEU A 123 -7.15 -21.87 -9.35
C LEU A 123 -6.05 -21.68 -8.28
N ALA A 124 -6.15 -20.64 -7.47
CA ALA A 124 -5.14 -20.31 -6.46
C ALA A 124 -5.52 -20.76 -5.04
N GLY A 125 -6.49 -21.68 -4.94
CA GLY A 125 -7.20 -22.08 -3.73
C GLY A 125 -6.44 -21.85 -2.42
N LEU A 126 -6.75 -20.75 -1.75
CA LEU A 126 -6.51 -20.60 -0.31
C LEU A 126 -7.42 -21.62 0.39
N THR A 127 -7.03 -22.90 0.36
CA THR A 127 -7.55 -23.87 1.31
C THR A 127 -7.34 -23.25 2.69
N ALA A 128 -8.34 -23.35 3.56
CA ALA A 128 -8.35 -22.79 4.92
C ALA A 128 -7.30 -23.45 5.83
N ARG A 129 -6.04 -23.49 5.41
CA ARG A 129 -4.89 -23.80 6.22
C ARG A 129 -4.69 -22.60 7.13
N ARG A 130 -4.89 -22.81 8.42
CA ARG A 130 -4.51 -21.84 9.44
C ARG A 130 -3.01 -21.57 9.30
N PHE A 131 -2.66 -20.46 8.68
CA PHE A 131 -1.25 -20.05 8.59
C PHE A 131 -0.67 -19.98 10.00
N GLY A 132 0.41 -20.72 10.22
CA GLY A 132 1.16 -20.73 11.47
C GLY A 132 2.12 -19.54 11.57
N THR A 133 2.85 -19.45 12.69
CA THR A 133 3.79 -18.36 12.98
C THR A 133 4.88 -18.21 11.91
N VAL A 134 5.41 -19.33 11.38
CA VAL A 134 6.43 -19.30 10.32
C VAL A 134 5.88 -18.65 9.04
N ALA A 135 4.68 -19.08 8.61
CA ALA A 135 4.02 -18.48 7.46
C ALA A 135 3.73 -16.99 7.68
N GLY A 136 3.38 -16.59 8.90
CA GLY A 136 3.24 -15.18 9.27
C GLY A 136 4.54 -14.40 9.23
N GLY A 137 5.66 -14.99 9.65
CA GLY A 137 6.99 -14.36 9.56
C GLY A 137 7.40 -14.13 8.11
N LEU A 138 7.22 -15.14 7.25
CA LEU A 138 7.47 -15.03 5.81
C LEU A 138 6.54 -14.01 5.14
N ALA A 139 5.25 -14.00 5.51
CA ALA A 139 4.31 -12.98 5.04
C ALA A 139 4.72 -11.58 5.52
N GLY A 140 5.19 -11.45 6.76
CA GLY A 140 5.75 -10.21 7.28
C GLY A 140 6.94 -9.74 6.45
N ALA A 141 7.89 -10.62 6.14
CA ALA A 141 9.05 -10.29 5.30
C ALA A 141 8.64 -9.88 3.89
N GLY A 142 7.75 -10.62 3.24
CA GLY A 142 7.20 -10.25 1.93
C GLY A 142 6.46 -8.92 1.95
N LEU A 143 5.66 -8.67 3.00
CA LEU A 143 4.96 -7.41 3.22
C LEU A 143 5.95 -6.25 3.38
N GLY A 144 6.99 -6.41 4.20
CA GLY A 144 8.00 -5.38 4.42
C GLY A 144 8.73 -5.01 3.13
N PHE A 145 9.18 -6.03 2.39
CA PHE A 145 9.88 -5.86 1.12
C PHE A 145 9.02 -5.14 0.07
N THR A 146 7.83 -5.68 -0.20
CA THR A 146 6.90 -5.10 -1.20
C THR A 146 6.39 -3.72 -0.78
N SER A 147 6.15 -3.50 0.52
CA SER A 147 5.76 -2.19 1.07
C SER A 147 6.86 -1.15 0.93
N PHE A 148 8.12 -1.53 1.11
CA PHE A 148 9.24 -0.62 0.91
C PHE A 148 9.32 -0.20 -0.57
N ILE A 149 9.40 -1.15 -1.49
CA ILE A 149 9.67 -0.86 -2.90
C ILE A 149 8.51 -0.13 -3.60
N SER A 150 7.26 -0.47 -3.27
CA SER A 150 6.10 -0.03 -4.06
C SER A 150 4.88 0.35 -3.22
N HIS A 151 5.02 0.37 -1.89
CA HIS A 151 3.91 0.48 -0.94
C HIS A 151 2.89 -0.68 -1.02
N ALA A 152 3.18 -1.72 -1.79
CA ALA A 152 2.30 -2.87 -2.05
C ALA A 152 2.38 -3.98 -1.01
N GLY A 153 2.55 -3.65 0.26
CA GLY A 153 2.51 -4.65 1.34
C GLY A 153 1.10 -5.20 1.63
N GLY A 154 0.06 -4.44 1.26
CA GLY A 154 -1.35 -4.74 1.52
C GLY A 154 -1.78 -6.14 1.04
N PRO A 155 -1.52 -6.51 -0.22
CA PRO A 155 -1.76 -7.86 -0.74
C PRO A 155 -1.19 -9.00 0.09
N VAL A 156 0.08 -8.89 0.51
CA VAL A 156 0.75 -9.93 1.31
C VAL A 156 0.13 -10.02 2.70
N ALA A 157 -0.18 -8.86 3.31
CA ALA A 157 -0.93 -8.81 4.57
C ALA A 157 -2.30 -9.50 4.45
N ALA A 158 -3.00 -9.25 3.34
CA ALA A 158 -4.34 -9.77 3.09
C ALA A 158 -4.34 -11.30 3.03
N VAL A 159 -3.40 -11.90 2.29
CA VAL A 159 -3.27 -13.37 2.18
C VAL A 159 -3.12 -14.00 3.56
N PHE A 160 -2.21 -13.47 4.39
CA PHE A 160 -1.99 -14.01 5.72
C PHE A 160 -3.20 -13.79 6.65
N LEU A 161 -3.68 -12.56 6.78
CA LEU A 161 -4.72 -12.21 7.74
C LEU A 161 -6.09 -12.82 7.39
N LEU A 162 -6.43 -12.93 6.11
CA LEU A 162 -7.65 -13.64 5.68
C LEU A 162 -7.51 -15.15 5.90
N GLY A 163 -6.32 -15.73 5.66
CA GLY A 163 -6.05 -17.14 5.98
C GLY A 163 -6.07 -17.45 7.49
N ARG A 164 -5.96 -16.42 8.35
CA ARG A 164 -6.19 -16.52 9.80
C ARG A 164 -7.67 -16.47 10.20
N GLY A 165 -8.57 -16.16 9.27
CA GLY A 165 -10.01 -16.11 9.51
C GLY A 165 -10.45 -14.96 10.42
N LEU A 166 -9.74 -13.84 10.40
CA LEU A 166 -10.12 -12.65 11.17
C LEU A 166 -11.45 -12.08 10.64
N ASP A 167 -12.31 -11.61 11.54
CA ASP A 167 -13.47 -10.83 11.14
C ASP A 167 -13.04 -9.50 10.51
N LYS A 168 -13.95 -8.88 9.76
CA LYS A 168 -13.72 -7.64 9.01
C LYS A 168 -13.12 -6.52 9.87
N THR A 169 -13.57 -6.34 11.11
CA THR A 169 -13.09 -5.25 11.96
C THR A 169 -11.70 -5.55 12.50
N ARG A 170 -11.45 -6.78 12.96
CA ARG A 170 -10.11 -7.21 13.41
C ARG A 170 -9.10 -7.18 12.28
N TYR A 171 -9.48 -7.62 11.08
CA TYR A 171 -8.67 -7.52 9.87
C TYR A 171 -8.27 -6.06 9.61
N GLN A 172 -9.26 -5.17 9.50
CA GLN A 172 -9.06 -3.75 9.27
C GLN A 172 -8.15 -3.12 10.34
N ALA A 173 -8.48 -3.30 11.62
CA ALA A 173 -7.72 -2.75 12.73
C ALA A 173 -6.26 -3.24 12.75
N THR A 174 -6.04 -4.52 12.43
CA THR A 174 -4.71 -5.13 12.34
C THR A 174 -3.91 -4.51 11.21
N THR A 175 -4.50 -4.33 10.02
CA THR A 175 -3.80 -3.70 8.89
C THR A 175 -3.42 -2.24 9.19
N VAL A 176 -4.32 -1.45 9.79
CA VAL A 176 -4.03 -0.05 10.18
C VAL A 176 -2.84 0.00 11.12
N LEU A 177 -2.82 -0.84 12.17
CA LEU A 177 -1.70 -0.90 13.10
C LEU A 177 -0.39 -1.33 12.43
N VAL A 178 -0.43 -2.38 11.61
CA VAL A 178 0.76 -2.92 10.94
C VAL A 178 1.35 -1.89 9.97
N PHE A 179 0.54 -1.29 9.10
CA PHE A 179 1.03 -0.33 8.13
C PHE A 179 1.45 0.99 8.76
N TRP A 180 0.81 1.43 9.84
CA TRP A 180 1.29 2.58 10.60
C TRP A 180 2.73 2.38 11.11
N ALA A 181 3.00 1.25 11.77
CA ALA A 181 4.32 0.95 12.29
C ALA A 181 5.37 0.67 11.19
N VAL A 182 4.99 -0.06 10.13
CA VAL A 182 5.88 -0.31 8.98
C VAL A 182 6.21 1.00 8.25
N ASN A 183 5.25 1.91 8.11
CA ASN A 183 5.49 3.20 7.49
C ASN A 183 6.39 4.11 8.33
N LEU A 184 6.32 4.04 9.66
CA LEU A 184 7.28 4.74 10.53
C LEU A 184 8.72 4.25 10.30
N LEU A 185 8.92 2.94 10.21
CA LEU A 185 10.24 2.38 9.87
C LEU A 185 10.71 2.85 8.49
N LYS A 186 9.83 2.78 7.48
CA LYS A 186 10.12 3.25 6.13
C LYS A 186 10.49 4.73 6.10
N ALA A 187 9.80 5.57 6.88
CA ALA A 187 10.07 7.01 6.92
C ALA A 187 11.50 7.30 7.38
N GLY A 188 11.99 6.58 8.40
CA GLY A 188 13.39 6.69 8.82
C GLY A 188 14.38 6.31 7.71
N LEU A 189 14.12 5.20 7.02
CA LEU A 189 14.98 4.71 5.93
C LEU A 189 14.94 5.61 4.68
N TYR A 190 13.76 6.06 4.28
CA TYR A 190 13.58 7.02 3.17
C TYR A 190 14.25 8.36 3.48
N GLY A 191 14.13 8.83 4.72
CA GLY A 191 14.83 10.04 5.18
C GLY A 191 16.35 9.87 5.09
N ALA A 192 16.89 8.74 5.54
CA ALA A 192 18.32 8.43 5.43
C ALA A 192 18.81 8.32 3.97
N MET A 193 17.93 7.93 3.04
CA MET A 193 18.21 7.87 1.60
C MET A 193 18.00 9.19 0.86
N GLY A 194 17.53 10.26 1.54
CA GLY A 194 17.25 11.54 0.91
C GLY A 194 16.04 11.54 -0.03
N VAL A 195 15.12 10.58 0.12
CA VAL A 195 13.90 10.48 -0.70
C VAL A 195 12.96 11.68 -0.46
N PHE A 196 12.97 12.24 0.75
CA PHE A 196 12.15 13.40 1.09
C PHE A 196 12.87 14.70 0.75
N THR A 197 12.16 15.58 0.04
CA THR A 197 12.64 16.95 -0.23
C THR A 197 11.65 17.97 0.34
N LEU A 198 12.10 19.22 0.50
CA LEU A 198 11.21 20.30 0.94
C LEU A 198 10.07 20.54 -0.06
N GLN A 199 10.33 20.29 -1.35
CA GLN A 199 9.33 20.44 -2.41
C GLN A 199 8.25 19.36 -2.33
N THR A 200 8.62 18.09 -2.09
CA THR A 200 7.65 17.01 -1.88
C THR A 200 6.85 17.24 -0.61
N PHE A 201 7.48 17.72 0.47
CA PHE A 201 6.78 18.03 1.72
C PHE A 201 5.74 19.15 1.56
N ALA A 202 6.07 20.22 0.83
CA ALA A 202 5.11 21.28 0.53
C ALA A 202 3.92 20.76 -0.31
N PHE A 203 4.20 19.84 -1.24
CA PHE A 203 3.15 19.18 -2.02
C PHE A 203 2.28 18.25 -1.16
N ASP A 204 2.88 17.52 -0.22
CA ASP A 204 2.15 16.68 0.75
C ASP A 204 1.21 17.53 1.61
N LEU A 205 1.63 18.72 2.05
CA LEU A 205 0.76 19.64 2.78
C LEU A 205 -0.46 20.08 1.96
N ALA A 206 -0.29 20.32 0.66
CA ALA A 206 -1.40 20.65 -0.23
C ALA A 206 -2.35 19.45 -0.44
N LEU A 207 -1.82 18.22 -0.41
CA LEU A 207 -2.60 16.99 -0.57
C LEU A 207 -3.21 16.46 0.73
N ALA A 208 -2.70 16.88 1.90
CA ALA A 208 -3.14 16.42 3.21
C ALA A 208 -4.65 16.53 3.47
N PRO A 209 -5.36 17.62 3.10
CA PRO A 209 -6.82 17.70 3.26
C PRO A 209 -7.55 16.59 2.50
N PHE A 210 -7.07 16.23 1.30
CA PHE A 210 -7.66 15.18 0.48
C PHE A 210 -7.38 13.78 1.04
N ALA A 211 -6.21 13.57 1.64
CA ALA A 211 -5.88 12.34 2.35
C ALA A 211 -6.81 12.12 3.56
N LEU A 212 -7.06 13.17 4.34
CA LEU A 212 -7.98 13.15 5.48
C LEU A 212 -9.44 12.99 5.04
N LEU A 213 -9.86 13.65 3.95
CA LEU A 213 -11.17 13.44 3.35
C LEU A 213 -11.36 11.98 2.91
N GLY A 214 -10.38 11.41 2.20
CA GLY A 214 -10.40 10.01 1.81
C GLY A 214 -10.47 9.07 3.01
N THR A 215 -9.73 9.37 4.08
CA THR A 215 -9.78 8.62 5.34
C THR A 215 -11.18 8.64 5.96
N TRP A 216 -11.78 9.82 6.06
CA TRP A 216 -13.14 10.01 6.59
C TRP A 216 -14.18 9.25 5.74
N LEU A 217 -14.07 9.31 4.41
CA LEU A 217 -14.91 8.57 3.48
C LEU A 217 -14.73 7.06 3.66
N GLY A 218 -13.49 6.59 3.77
CA GLY A 218 -13.15 5.18 3.96
C GLY A 218 -13.73 4.59 5.24
N VAL A 219 -13.58 5.29 6.37
CA VAL A 219 -14.15 4.85 7.67
C VAL A 219 -15.67 4.73 7.59
N ARG A 220 -16.36 5.67 6.90
CA ARG A 220 -17.81 5.59 6.68
C ARG A 220 -18.18 4.45 5.74
N ALA A 221 -17.47 4.33 4.62
CA ALA A 221 -17.71 3.31 3.60
C ALA A 221 -17.50 1.89 4.14
N HIS A 222 -16.59 1.68 5.10
CA HIS A 222 -16.33 0.38 5.72
C HIS A 222 -17.61 -0.32 6.22
N ARG A 223 -18.58 0.47 6.72
CA ARG A 223 -19.86 -0.04 7.24
C ARG A 223 -20.99 -0.06 6.21
N ALA A 224 -20.90 0.74 5.15
CA ALA A 224 -22.02 1.02 4.25
C ALA A 224 -21.86 0.41 2.84
N VAL A 225 -20.64 0.13 2.38
CA VAL A 225 -20.37 -0.22 0.98
C VAL A 225 -19.98 -1.69 0.82
N PRO A 226 -20.61 -2.43 -0.11
CA PRO A 226 -20.17 -3.76 -0.50
C PRO A 226 -18.77 -3.72 -1.13
N GLU A 227 -17.86 -4.55 -0.64
CA GLU A 227 -16.44 -4.55 -1.01
C GLU A 227 -16.19 -4.82 -2.51
N ARG A 228 -17.13 -5.47 -3.19
CA ARG A 228 -17.01 -5.90 -4.59
C ARG A 228 -16.73 -4.75 -5.56
N ALA A 229 -17.42 -3.62 -5.43
CA ALA A 229 -17.30 -2.50 -6.38
C ALA A 229 -15.94 -1.80 -6.24
N PHE A 230 -15.49 -1.60 -5.01
CA PHE A 230 -14.20 -0.97 -4.70
C PHE A 230 -13.03 -1.80 -5.23
N PHE A 231 -13.07 -3.12 -5.02
CA PHE A 231 -12.03 -4.02 -5.53
C PHE A 231 -12.03 -4.11 -7.06
N ALA A 232 -13.20 -4.09 -7.71
CA ALA A 232 -13.26 -4.10 -9.17
C ALA A 232 -12.56 -2.88 -9.80
N LEU A 233 -12.85 -1.67 -9.30
CA LEU A 233 -12.17 -0.44 -9.74
C LEU A 233 -10.66 -0.52 -9.52
N THR A 234 -10.24 -1.00 -8.35
CA THR A 234 -8.82 -1.18 -8.03
C THR A 234 -8.11 -2.07 -9.05
N TYR A 235 -8.71 -3.21 -9.39
CA TYR A 235 -8.09 -4.17 -10.30
C TYR A 235 -7.89 -3.58 -11.70
N VAL A 236 -8.86 -2.81 -12.19
CA VAL A 236 -8.72 -2.09 -13.46
C VAL A 236 -7.57 -1.09 -13.38
N LEU A 237 -7.53 -0.24 -12.34
CA LEU A 237 -6.48 0.75 -12.18
C LEU A 237 -5.10 0.11 -12.09
N LEU A 238 -4.93 -0.96 -11.31
CA LEU A 238 -3.64 -1.65 -11.16
C LEU A 238 -3.21 -2.38 -12.44
N ALA A 239 -4.14 -3.00 -13.17
CA ALA A 239 -3.82 -3.64 -14.44
C ALA A 239 -3.36 -2.62 -15.48
N VAL A 240 -4.07 -1.50 -15.62
CA VAL A 240 -3.75 -0.44 -16.58
C VAL A 240 -2.45 0.27 -16.19
N THR A 241 -2.35 0.78 -14.97
CA THR A 241 -1.18 1.53 -14.52
C THR A 241 0.05 0.64 -14.37
N GLY A 242 -0.10 -0.57 -13.83
CA GLY A 242 0.98 -1.54 -13.73
C GLY A 242 1.50 -2.00 -15.08
N GLY A 243 0.60 -2.29 -16.04
CA GLY A 243 0.98 -2.63 -17.42
C GLY A 243 1.73 -1.50 -18.11
N LYS A 244 1.29 -0.25 -17.92
CA LYS A 244 1.98 0.94 -18.44
C LYS A 244 3.37 1.09 -17.85
N LEU A 245 3.54 0.93 -16.54
CA LEU A 245 4.86 1.02 -15.90
C LEU A 245 5.81 -0.09 -16.40
N ILE A 246 5.32 -1.31 -16.63
CA ILE A 246 6.13 -2.38 -17.23
C ILE A 246 6.60 -1.97 -18.62
N LEU A 247 5.71 -1.44 -19.46
CA LEU A 247 6.04 -1.00 -20.82
C LEU A 247 7.10 0.10 -20.80
N ASP A 248 6.87 1.16 -20.03
CA ASP A 248 7.79 2.29 -19.85
C ASP A 248 9.18 1.89 -19.32
N ALA A 249 9.30 0.75 -18.64
CA ALA A 249 10.57 0.26 -18.11
C ALA A 249 11.37 -0.59 -19.11
N VAL A 250 10.73 -1.08 -20.18
CA VAL A 250 11.36 -1.96 -21.19
C VAL A 250 11.53 -1.30 -22.56
N THR A 251 11.06 -0.07 -22.73
CA THR A 251 11.15 0.73 -23.97
C THR A 251 11.91 2.01 -23.72
#